data_AF-X1BJG3-F1
#
_entry.id   AF-X1BJG3-F1
#
_cell.length_a   1.000
_cell.length_b   1.000
_cell.length_c   1.000
_cell.angle_alpha   90.00
_cell.angle_beta   90.00
_cell.angle_gamma   90.00
#
_symmetry.space_group_name_H-M   'P 1'
#
loop_
_entity.id
_entity.type
_entity.pdbx_description
1 polymer ?
#
loop_
_entity_poly.entity_id
_entity_poly.type
_entity_poly.pdbx_seq_one_letter_code
_entity_poly.pdbx_strand_id
1 'polypeptide(L)'
;LEDINTAGSQYGQYYMLREVLGKEFWGNLLSIQEPKIYYKTTDLANALLEGEIDIAGEFSIHTVYSYRVKQGTPIQGIYPEEGIPFVANLVAILKQTKHPEEAKIFLNFLLSRRGQELMQSSNYKYSLQDGITPLEGIPSLDDLNILLPENAVDYAAKRSEYIQEFNSFLGK
;
A
#
# COMPACT_ATOMS: atom_id res chain seq x y z
N LEU A 1 -10.28 2.03 9.44
CA LEU A 1 -9.63 2.23 8.12
C LEU A 1 -8.71 3.44 8.21
N GLU A 2 -7.62 3.46 7.46
CA GLU A 2 -6.92 4.73 7.18
C GLU A 2 -7.76 5.56 6.18
N ASP A 3 -7.65 6.88 6.22
CA ASP A 3 -8.40 7.76 5.30
C ASP A 3 -7.69 7.84 3.94
N ILE A 4 -8.41 7.61 2.84
CA ILE A 4 -7.84 7.57 1.49
C ILE A 4 -7.27 8.90 0.98
N ASN A 5 -7.57 10.01 1.66
CA ASN A 5 -7.03 11.34 1.32
C ASN A 5 -5.58 11.51 1.81
N THR A 6 -5.13 10.68 2.76
CA THR A 6 -3.85 10.86 3.47
C THR A 6 -2.63 10.62 2.58
N ALA A 7 -2.72 9.70 1.63
CA ALA A 7 -1.61 9.34 0.77
C ALA A 7 -2.06 8.72 -0.56
N GLY A 8 -1.19 8.80 -1.58
CA GLY A 8 -1.45 8.21 -2.88
C GLY A 8 -1.60 6.69 -2.85
N SER A 9 -0.93 6.00 -1.91
CA SER A 9 -1.07 4.56 -1.73
C SER A 9 -2.43 4.14 -1.19
N GLN A 10 -3.05 4.94 -0.33
CA GLN A 10 -4.33 4.64 0.31
C GLN A 10 -5.45 4.82 -0.72
N TYR A 11 -5.37 5.91 -1.51
CA TYR A 11 -6.15 6.03 -2.74
C TYR A 11 -5.96 4.83 -3.68
N GLY A 12 -4.71 4.41 -3.90
CA GLY A 12 -4.40 3.25 -4.74
C GLY A 12 -5.10 1.97 -4.29
N GLN A 13 -5.05 1.67 -2.99
CA GLN A 13 -5.72 0.52 -2.40
C GLN A 13 -7.23 0.58 -2.59
N TYR A 14 -7.85 1.72 -2.26
CA TYR A 14 -9.28 1.92 -2.47
C TYR A 14 -9.67 1.76 -3.95
N TYR A 15 -8.94 2.40 -4.88
CA TYR A 15 -9.19 2.26 -6.31
C TYR A 15 -9.23 0.79 -6.74
N MET A 16 -8.18 0.02 -6.43
CA MET A 16 -8.07 -1.37 -6.87
C MET A 16 -9.18 -2.25 -6.28
N LEU A 17 -9.43 -2.13 -4.97
CA LEU A 17 -10.48 -2.91 -4.31
C LEU A 17 -11.88 -2.47 -4.73
N ARG A 18 -12.09 -1.19 -5.00
CA ARG A 18 -13.37 -0.68 -5.51
C ARG A 18 -13.65 -1.22 -6.90
N GLU A 19 -12.67 -1.32 -7.78
CA GLU A 19 -12.88 -1.89 -9.12
C GLU A 19 -13.21 -3.39 -9.05
N VAL A 20 -12.65 -4.13 -8.09
CA VAL A 20 -12.91 -5.58 -7.92
C VAL A 20 -14.22 -5.86 -7.17
N LEU A 21 -14.44 -5.17 -6.04
CA LEU A 21 -15.56 -5.46 -5.11
C LEU A 21 -16.81 -4.61 -5.40
N GLY A 22 -16.65 -3.53 -6.15
CA GLY A 22 -17.73 -2.61 -6.51
C GLY A 22 -18.07 -1.59 -5.42
N LYS A 23 -18.69 -0.49 -5.85
CA LYS A 23 -19.14 0.61 -4.98
C LYS A 23 -20.12 0.15 -3.89
N GLU A 24 -21.03 -0.77 -4.25
CA GLU A 24 -22.08 -1.25 -3.33
C GLU A 24 -21.48 -1.99 -2.13
N PHE A 25 -20.44 -2.79 -2.36
CA PHE A 25 -19.69 -3.44 -1.27
C PHE A 25 -19.17 -2.43 -0.26
N TRP A 26 -18.52 -1.35 -0.73
CA TRP A 26 -17.98 -0.31 0.14
C TRP A 26 -19.08 0.44 0.90
N GLY A 27 -20.18 0.76 0.24
CA GLY A 27 -21.35 1.37 0.90
C GLY A 27 -21.93 0.48 2.00
N ASN A 28 -22.07 -0.82 1.75
CA ASN A 28 -22.53 -1.80 2.73
C ASN A 28 -21.53 -1.99 3.87
N LEU A 29 -20.23 -2.12 3.57
CA LEU A 29 -19.18 -2.27 4.56
C LEU A 29 -19.16 -1.08 5.53
N LEU A 30 -19.14 0.14 5.00
CA LEU A 30 -19.03 1.36 5.79
C LEU A 30 -20.30 1.64 6.60
N SER A 31 -21.48 1.28 6.09
CA SER A 31 -22.76 1.45 6.82
C SER A 31 -23.00 0.40 7.90
N ILE A 32 -22.55 -0.84 7.69
CA ILE A 32 -22.77 -1.93 8.66
C ILE A 32 -21.70 -1.93 9.75
N GLN A 33 -20.43 -1.75 9.36
CA GLN A 33 -19.30 -1.84 10.29
C GLN A 33 -18.95 -0.51 10.96
N GLU A 34 -19.44 0.62 10.42
CA GLU A 34 -19.15 1.98 10.90
C GLU A 34 -17.67 2.17 11.32
N PRO A 35 -16.69 1.82 10.46
CA PRO A 35 -15.31 1.73 10.90
C PRO A 35 -14.76 3.09 11.31
N LYS A 36 -14.01 3.12 12.42
CA LYS A 36 -13.22 4.31 12.80
C LYS A 36 -12.25 4.68 11.67
N ILE A 37 -12.20 5.97 11.35
CA ILE A 37 -11.32 6.52 10.31
C ILE A 37 -10.12 7.20 10.96
N TYR A 38 -8.93 6.75 10.59
CA TYR A 38 -7.66 7.24 11.10
C TYR A 38 -6.92 8.05 10.02
N TYR A 39 -6.26 9.14 10.41
CA TYR A 39 -5.54 10.02 9.48
C TYR A 39 -4.02 9.83 9.51
N LYS A 40 -3.55 8.94 10.39
CA LYS A 40 -2.15 8.57 10.53
C LYS A 40 -2.06 7.07 10.72
N THR A 41 -1.15 6.45 9.98
CA THR A 41 -0.81 5.05 10.10
C THR A 41 -0.41 4.65 11.53
N THR A 42 0.23 5.55 12.30
CA THR A 42 0.60 5.30 13.70
C THR A 42 -0.60 5.16 14.62
N ASP A 43 -1.62 5.99 14.41
CA ASP A 43 -2.81 6.02 15.27
C ASP A 43 -3.65 4.76 15.00
N LEU A 44 -3.76 4.37 13.73
CA LEU A 44 -4.37 3.09 13.33
C LEU A 44 -3.63 1.89 13.94
N ALA A 45 -2.30 1.89 13.90
CA ALA A 45 -1.49 0.82 14.45
C ALA A 45 -1.65 0.71 15.98
N ASN A 46 -1.65 1.84 16.69
CA ASN A 46 -1.83 1.87 18.14
C ASN A 46 -3.21 1.34 18.53
N ALA A 47 -4.27 1.79 17.85
CA ALA A 47 -5.63 1.29 18.10
C ALA A 47 -5.75 -0.22 17.90
N LEU A 48 -5.08 -0.79 16.89
CA LEU A 48 -5.03 -2.24 16.68
C LEU A 48 -4.26 -2.94 17.81
N LEU A 49 -3.10 -2.41 18.21
CA LEU A 49 -2.24 -3.01 19.24
C LEU A 49 -2.85 -2.94 20.64
N GLU A 50 -3.61 -1.89 20.93
CA GLU A 50 -4.33 -1.67 22.18
C GLU A 50 -5.66 -2.43 22.24
N GLY A 51 -6.06 -3.07 21.13
CA GLY A 51 -7.31 -3.83 21.03
C GLY A 51 -8.56 -2.96 20.94
N GLU A 52 -8.43 -1.69 20.54
CA GLU A 52 -9.60 -0.83 20.28
C GLU A 52 -10.33 -1.20 18.98
N ILE A 53 -9.60 -1.82 18.04
CA ILE A 53 -10.12 -2.37 16.78
C ILE A 53 -9.54 -3.76 16.58
N ASP A 54 -10.35 -4.67 16.02
CA ASP A 54 -9.89 -6.04 15.74
C ASP A 54 -9.14 -6.15 14.41
N ILE A 55 -9.52 -5.32 13.43
CA ILE A 55 -8.99 -5.37 12.06
C ILE A 55 -8.66 -3.97 11.57
N ALA A 56 -7.42 -3.79 11.09
CA ALA A 56 -6.97 -2.57 10.42
C ALA A 56 -7.02 -2.76 8.90
N GLY A 57 -8.02 -2.18 8.25
CA GLY A 57 -8.04 -2.03 6.79
C GLY A 57 -7.19 -0.84 6.32
N GLU A 58 -6.72 -0.92 5.08
CA GLU A 58 -5.80 0.02 4.45
C GLU A 58 -4.41 0.12 5.10
N PHE A 59 -3.99 -0.97 5.76
CA PHE A 59 -2.73 -1.04 6.49
C PHE A 59 -1.72 -1.94 5.76
N SER A 60 -0.60 -1.36 5.34
CA SER A 60 0.31 -2.05 4.43
C SER A 60 1.07 -3.22 5.09
N ILE A 61 1.31 -4.28 4.32
CA ILE A 61 2.02 -5.47 4.82
C ILE A 61 3.46 -5.19 5.26
N HIS A 62 4.16 -4.25 4.61
CA HIS A 62 5.51 -3.86 5.02
C HIS A 62 5.51 -3.09 6.34
N THR A 63 4.46 -2.31 6.61
CA THR A 63 4.26 -1.69 7.92
C THR A 63 4.02 -2.75 8.98
N VAL A 64 3.10 -3.70 8.75
CA VAL A 64 2.84 -4.81 9.67
C VAL A 64 4.13 -5.58 9.98
N TYR A 65 4.90 -5.93 8.94
CA TYR A 65 6.19 -6.60 9.12
C TYR A 65 7.18 -5.77 9.94
N SER A 66 7.29 -4.47 9.63
CA SER A 66 8.15 -3.54 10.40
C SER A 66 7.80 -3.53 11.89
N TYR A 67 6.51 -3.48 12.24
CA TYR A 67 6.07 -3.54 13.64
C TYR A 67 6.43 -4.88 14.28
N ARG A 68 6.20 -6.01 13.59
CA ARG A 68 6.56 -7.33 14.11
C ARG A 68 8.06 -7.45 14.38
N VAL A 69 8.92 -7.10 13.43
CA VAL A 69 10.37 -7.31 13.58
C VAL A 69 11.04 -6.28 14.49
N LYS A 70 10.55 -5.03 14.55
CA LYS A 70 11.16 -3.98 15.38
C LYS A 70 10.60 -3.94 16.80
N GLN A 71 9.33 -4.27 16.99
CA GLN A 71 8.62 -4.09 18.26
C GLN A 71 8.10 -5.42 18.85
N GLY A 72 8.23 -6.54 18.12
CA GLY A 72 7.77 -7.85 18.61
C GLY A 72 6.24 -7.95 18.72
N THR A 73 5.50 -7.19 17.91
CA THR A 73 4.04 -7.12 18.01
C THR A 73 3.37 -8.41 17.54
N PRO A 74 2.18 -8.75 18.08
CA PRO A 74 1.45 -9.96 17.71
C PRO A 74 0.61 -9.81 16.43
N ILE A 75 0.57 -8.62 15.82
CA ILE A 75 -0.26 -8.36 14.64
C ILE A 75 0.24 -9.14 13.42
N GLN A 76 -0.69 -9.53 12.56
CA GLN A 76 -0.41 -10.32 11.36
C GLN A 76 -1.03 -9.67 10.12
N GLY A 77 -0.41 -9.91 8.97
CA GLY A 77 -0.98 -9.50 7.69
C GLY A 77 -2.00 -10.54 7.21
N ILE A 78 -3.10 -10.06 6.66
CA ILE A 78 -4.12 -10.88 6.01
C ILE A 78 -3.97 -10.68 4.49
N TYR A 79 -4.13 -11.77 3.74
CA TYR A 79 -3.98 -11.83 2.29
C TYR A 79 -5.31 -12.28 1.67
N PRO A 80 -6.23 -11.35 1.35
CA PRO A 80 -7.55 -11.69 0.82
C PRO A 80 -7.48 -12.38 -0.55
N GLU A 81 -8.36 -13.35 -0.79
CA GLU A 81 -8.42 -14.11 -2.05
C GLU A 81 -8.92 -13.25 -3.22
N GLU A 82 -9.78 -12.27 -2.94
CA GLU A 82 -10.31 -11.30 -3.89
C GLU A 82 -9.21 -10.42 -4.49
N GLY A 83 -8.07 -10.32 -3.81
CA GLY A 83 -6.84 -9.74 -4.32
C GLY A 83 -6.19 -8.74 -3.37
N ILE A 84 -4.89 -8.53 -3.59
CA ILE A 84 -4.03 -7.69 -2.77
C ILE A 84 -3.59 -6.50 -3.61
N PRO A 85 -4.02 -5.28 -3.25
CA PRO A 85 -3.62 -4.08 -3.97
C PRO A 85 -2.11 -3.85 -3.90
N PHE A 86 -1.46 -3.70 -5.05
CA PHE A 86 -0.04 -3.41 -5.13
C PHE A 86 0.20 -2.02 -5.73
N VAL A 87 0.84 -1.16 -4.95
CA VAL A 87 1.22 0.20 -5.40
C VAL A 87 2.71 0.23 -5.71
N ALA A 88 3.04 0.31 -6.99
CA ALA A 88 4.42 0.39 -7.45
C ALA A 88 5.07 1.73 -7.07
N ASN A 89 6.27 1.68 -6.46
CA ASN A 89 7.08 2.87 -6.22
C ASN A 89 7.93 3.15 -7.46
N LEU A 90 7.63 4.24 -8.16
CA LEU A 90 8.33 4.63 -9.37
C LEU A 90 9.50 5.57 -9.06
N VAL A 91 10.59 5.42 -9.80
CA VAL A 91 11.73 6.35 -9.79
C VAL A 91 11.97 6.87 -11.21
N ALA A 92 12.22 8.16 -11.34
CA ALA A 92 12.43 8.81 -12.63
C ALA A 92 13.51 9.91 -12.53
N ILE A 93 14.17 10.18 -13.65
CA ILE A 93 15.15 11.27 -13.78
C ILE A 93 14.42 12.49 -14.36
N LEU A 94 14.51 13.62 -13.66
CA LEU A 94 13.96 14.88 -14.15
C LEU A 94 14.71 15.34 -15.40
N LYS A 95 13.98 15.70 -16.46
CA LYS A 95 14.55 16.15 -17.74
C LYS A 95 15.48 17.37 -17.59
N GLN A 96 15.22 18.23 -16.61
CA GLN A 96 15.93 19.48 -16.35
C GLN A 96 17.06 19.33 -15.31
N THR A 97 17.44 18.10 -14.94
CA THR A 97 18.55 17.89 -13.99
C THR A 97 19.85 18.49 -14.53
N LYS A 98 20.64 19.08 -13.64
CA LYS A 98 22.00 19.56 -13.94
C LYS A 98 23.04 18.44 -13.88
N HIS A 99 22.65 17.26 -13.39
CA HIS A 99 23.52 16.10 -13.13
C HIS A 99 22.92 14.83 -13.77
N PRO A 100 22.81 14.76 -15.12
CA PRO A 100 22.14 13.66 -15.79
C PRO A 100 22.88 12.33 -15.66
N GLU A 101 24.21 12.33 -15.66
CA GLU A 101 25.00 11.10 -15.57
C GLU A 101 25.01 10.54 -14.15
N GLU A 102 25.14 11.39 -13.13
CA GLU A 102 25.05 11.00 -11.73
C GLU A 102 23.65 10.49 -11.38
N ALA A 103 22.61 11.10 -11.93
CA ALA A 103 21.23 10.62 -11.76
C ALA A 103 21.02 9.24 -12.39
N LYS A 104 21.61 8.96 -13.56
CA LYS A 104 21.59 7.61 -14.17
C LYS A 104 22.35 6.60 -13.32
N ILE A 105 23.53 6.96 -12.81
CA ILE A 105 24.30 6.08 -11.92
C ILE A 105 23.50 5.73 -10.66
N PHE A 106 22.86 6.73 -10.05
CA PHE A 106 22.02 6.52 -8.88
C PHE A 106 20.80 5.64 -9.18
N LEU A 107 20.10 5.89 -10.29
CA LEU A 107 18.96 5.08 -10.71
C LEU A 107 19.37 3.63 -11.02
N ASN A 108 20.52 3.43 -11.68
CA ASN A 108 21.08 2.10 -11.91
C ASN A 108 21.44 1.39 -10.60
N PHE A 109 21.99 2.11 -9.61
CA PHE A 109 22.24 1.56 -8.29
C PHE A 109 20.94 1.15 -7.60
N LEU A 110 19.91 2.01 -7.59
CA LEU A 110 18.62 1.72 -6.97
C LEU A 110 17.95 0.47 -7.57
N LEU A 111 18.06 0.27 -8.89
CA LEU A 111 17.48 -0.87 -9.59
C LEU A 111 18.40 -2.10 -9.64
N SER A 112 19.64 -1.99 -9.16
CA SER A 112 20.55 -3.13 -9.06
C SER A 112 20.14 -4.09 -7.93
N ARG A 113 20.59 -5.34 -8.00
CA ARG A 113 20.37 -6.34 -6.94
C ARG A 113 20.77 -5.80 -5.56
N ARG A 114 21.96 -5.21 -5.47
CA ARG A 114 22.46 -4.60 -4.23
C ARG A 114 21.56 -3.48 -3.72
N GLY A 115 21.06 -2.62 -4.61
CA GLY A 115 20.15 -1.53 -4.24
C GLY A 115 18.81 -2.05 -3.73
N GLN A 116 18.26 -3.04 -4.42
CA GLN A 116 17.01 -3.68 -4.04
C GLN A 116 17.10 -4.47 -2.72
N GLU A 117 18.17 -5.22 -2.50
CA GLU A 117 18.47 -5.90 -1.22
C GLU A 117 18.59 -4.88 -0.08
N LEU A 118 19.31 -3.78 -0.30
CA LEU A 118 19.44 -2.70 0.68
C LEU A 118 18.09 -2.05 1.01
N MET A 119 17.24 -1.83 -0.01
CA MET A 119 15.91 -1.27 0.19
C MET A 119 15.04 -2.22 1.02
N GLN A 120 14.99 -3.50 0.65
CA GLN A 120 14.24 -4.53 1.35
C GLN A 120 14.70 -4.64 2.82
N SER A 121 16.00 -4.64 3.10
CA SER A 121 16.50 -4.73 4.48
C SER A 121 16.19 -3.47 5.31
N SER A 122 16.07 -2.31 4.68
CA SER A 122 15.93 -1.02 5.37
C SER A 122 14.47 -0.64 5.64
N ASN A 123 13.56 -0.95 4.71
CA ASN A 123 12.16 -0.53 4.77
C ASN A 123 11.14 -1.66 4.61
N TYR A 124 11.62 -2.90 4.48
CA TYR A 124 10.81 -4.11 4.40
C TYR A 124 9.82 -4.17 3.23
N LYS A 125 10.09 -3.41 2.16
CA LYS A 125 9.29 -3.49 0.94
C LYS A 125 9.72 -4.67 0.08
N TYR A 126 8.77 -5.20 -0.68
CA TYR A 126 9.07 -6.16 -1.75
C TYR A 126 10.03 -5.55 -2.76
N SER A 127 10.94 -6.38 -3.27
CA SER A 127 11.63 -6.11 -4.51
C SER A 127 10.86 -6.71 -5.68
N LEU A 128 10.85 -6.02 -6.82
CA LEU A 128 10.36 -6.52 -8.09
C LEU A 128 11.46 -7.16 -8.94
N GLN A 129 12.69 -7.28 -8.40
CA GLN A 129 13.81 -7.87 -9.11
C GLN A 129 13.90 -9.36 -8.88
N ASP A 130 13.99 -10.12 -9.97
CA ASP A 130 14.10 -11.57 -9.95
C ASP A 130 15.26 -12.07 -9.08
N GLY A 131 14.98 -13.13 -8.33
CA GLY A 131 15.96 -13.83 -7.51
C GLY A 131 16.35 -13.13 -6.20
N ILE A 132 15.66 -12.05 -5.81
CA ILE A 132 15.74 -11.52 -4.45
C ILE A 132 14.77 -12.28 -3.57
N THR A 133 15.29 -12.86 -2.49
CA THR A 133 14.48 -13.65 -1.56
C THR A 133 13.46 -12.75 -0.86
N PRO A 134 12.17 -13.12 -0.79
CA PRO A 134 11.19 -12.41 0.02
C PRO A 134 11.62 -12.32 1.49
N LEU A 135 11.04 -11.37 2.21
CA LEU A 135 11.25 -11.26 3.65
C LEU A 135 10.68 -12.50 4.36
N GLU A 136 11.33 -12.93 5.44
CA GLU A 136 10.92 -14.11 6.19
C GLU A 136 9.46 -14.01 6.65
N GLY A 137 8.64 -15.04 6.40
CA GLY A 137 7.24 -15.02 6.80
C GLY A 137 6.35 -14.04 6.01
N ILE A 138 6.86 -13.48 4.91
CA ILE A 138 6.07 -12.81 3.88
C ILE A 138 6.02 -13.72 2.64
N PRO A 139 4.83 -14.03 2.07
CA PRO A 139 4.69 -14.82 0.85
C PRO A 139 5.44 -14.19 -0.35
N SER A 140 5.80 -15.01 -1.35
CA SER A 140 6.27 -14.49 -2.63
C SER A 140 5.16 -13.72 -3.33
N LEU A 141 5.50 -12.70 -4.13
CA LEU A 141 4.50 -12.02 -4.96
C LEU A 141 3.85 -12.98 -5.98
N ASP A 142 4.58 -14.00 -6.43
CA ASP A 142 4.08 -15.03 -7.35
C ASP A 142 2.97 -15.91 -6.73
N ASP A 143 2.92 -15.98 -5.40
CA ASP A 143 1.92 -16.77 -4.66
C ASP A 143 0.66 -15.95 -4.33
N LEU A 144 0.63 -14.67 -4.70
CA LEU A 144 -0.41 -13.72 -4.32
C LEU A 144 -1.25 -13.30 -5.53
N ASN A 145 -2.56 -13.16 -5.33
CA ASN A 145 -3.44 -12.52 -6.30
C ASN A 145 -3.22 -11.00 -6.27
N ILE A 146 -2.21 -10.51 -6.98
CA ILE A 146 -1.84 -9.10 -6.98
C ILE A 146 -2.76 -8.29 -7.88
N LEU A 147 -3.37 -7.24 -7.31
CA LEU A 147 -4.13 -6.25 -8.07
C LEU A 147 -3.22 -5.10 -8.49
N LEU A 148 -3.34 -4.70 -9.74
CA LEU A 148 -2.72 -3.52 -10.32
C LEU A 148 -3.80 -2.71 -11.06
N PRO A 149 -3.65 -1.38 -11.20
CA PRO A 149 -4.53 -0.63 -12.08
C PRO A 149 -4.37 -1.10 -13.53
N GLU A 150 -5.47 -1.57 -14.15
CA GLU A 150 -5.45 -2.02 -15.55
C GLU A 150 -5.11 -0.89 -16.52
N ASN A 151 -5.57 0.33 -16.21
CA ASN A 151 -5.31 1.53 -16.99
C ASN A 151 -4.78 2.66 -16.10
N ALA A 152 -3.51 3.01 -16.29
CA ALA A 152 -2.86 4.07 -15.52
C ALA A 152 -3.47 5.47 -15.76
N VAL A 153 -4.02 5.73 -16.95
CA VAL A 153 -4.67 7.02 -17.27
C VAL A 153 -5.98 7.14 -16.50
N ASP A 154 -6.80 6.09 -16.51
CA ASP A 154 -8.07 6.07 -15.78
C ASP A 154 -7.83 6.12 -14.27
N TYR A 155 -6.83 5.37 -13.78
CA TYR A 155 -6.38 5.43 -12.39
C TYR A 155 -6.05 6.85 -11.93
N ALA A 156 -5.32 7.61 -12.75
CA ALA A 156 -4.99 8.99 -12.44
C ALA A 156 -6.22 9.92 -12.52
N ALA A 157 -7.07 9.74 -13.53
CA ALA A 157 -8.23 10.59 -13.78
C ALA A 157 -9.34 10.44 -12.72
N LYS A 158 -9.56 9.21 -12.22
CA LYS A 158 -10.61 8.89 -11.24
C LYS A 158 -10.31 9.36 -9.82
N ARG A 159 -9.10 9.89 -9.53
CA ARG A 159 -8.68 10.21 -8.16
C ARG A 159 -9.65 11.13 -7.43
N SER A 160 -10.02 12.24 -8.06
CA SER A 160 -10.92 13.21 -7.45
C SER A 160 -12.32 12.64 -7.24
N GLU A 161 -12.83 11.88 -8.22
CA GLU A 161 -14.14 11.23 -8.15
C GLU A 161 -14.20 10.22 -6.99
N TYR A 162 -13.20 9.35 -6.88
CA TYR A 162 -13.21 8.28 -5.88
C TYR A 162 -12.94 8.78 -4.47
N ILE A 163 -12.17 9.87 -4.33
CA ILE A 163 -12.07 10.60 -3.07
C ILE A 163 -13.44 11.16 -2.65
N GLN A 164 -14.17 11.80 -3.57
CA GLN A 164 -15.51 12.32 -3.28
C GLN A 164 -16.49 11.20 -2.96
N GLU A 165 -16.43 10.08 -3.69
CA GLU A 165 -17.24 8.89 -3.43
C GLU A 165 -17.00 8.35 -2.02
N PHE A 166 -15.74 8.13 -1.64
CA PHE A 166 -15.40 7.63 -0.32
C PHE A 166 -15.85 8.59 0.79
N ASN A 167 -15.61 9.89 0.62
CA ASN A 167 -16.05 10.91 1.56
C ASN A 167 -17.57 10.92 1.74
N SER A 168 -18.33 10.68 0.67
CA SER A 168 -19.80 10.62 0.73
C SER A 168 -20.32 9.48 1.61
N PHE A 169 -19.62 8.34 1.66
CA PHE A 169 -19.96 7.25 2.58
C PHE A 169 -19.75 7.64 4.05
N LEU A 170 -18.82 8.55 4.31
CA LEU A 170 -18.51 9.05 5.64
C LEU A 170 -19.35 10.28 6.04
N GLY A 171 -20.27 10.72 5.17
CA GLY A 171 -21.09 11.92 5.39
C GLY A 171 -20.30 13.23 5.39
N LYS A 172 -19.16 13.28 4.71
CA LYS A 172 -18.30 14.47 4.57
C LYS A 172 -18.59 15.26 3.30
#